data_AF-A0A9P7XE30-F1
#
_entry.id   AF-A0A9P7XE30-F1
#
_cell.length_a   1.000
_cell.length_b   1.000
_cell.length_c   1.000
_cell.angle_alpha   90.00
_cell.angle_beta   90.00
_cell.angle_gamma   90.00
#
_symmetry.space_group_name_H-M   'P 1'
#
loop_
_entity.id
_entity.type
_entity.pdbx_description
1 polymer ?
#
loop_
_entity_poly.entity_id
_entity_poly.type
_entity_poly.pdbx_seq_one_letter_code
_entity_poly.pdbx_strand_id
1 'polypeptide(L)'
;MLVVDKNLNKLPRRRTDGAIIIRCRDSPAGKGAVFKLNATQAGPLMIKRSNGYERQWRYTCPRCSLPVAYQNVPHPIKSGPYIYVIWGAMTMMQGKVPQEAWEGEDEVHEGMDEA
;
A
#
# COMPACT_ATOMS: atom_id res chain seq x y z
N MET A 1 10.72 1.31 -4.32
CA MET A 1 11.52 0.48 -3.37
C MET A 1 11.35 1.05 -1.98
N LEU A 2 10.99 0.21 -1.01
CA LEU A 2 10.83 0.58 0.39
C LEU A 2 11.99 0.00 1.21
N VAL A 3 12.58 0.83 2.08
CA VAL A 3 13.52 0.42 3.11
C VAL A 3 12.88 0.80 4.45
N VAL A 4 12.71 -0.14 5.37
CA VAL A 4 12.01 0.06 6.65
C VAL A 4 12.66 -0.76 7.76
N ASP A 5 12.71 -0.22 8.97
CA ASP A 5 13.29 -0.85 10.16
C ASP A 5 12.39 -1.91 10.83
N LYS A 6 11.23 -2.20 10.22
CA LYS A 6 10.23 -3.15 10.70
C LYS A 6 10.03 -4.28 9.69
N ASN A 7 9.72 -5.47 10.19
CA ASN A 7 9.29 -6.58 9.35
C ASN A 7 7.87 -6.30 8.82
N LEU A 8 7.72 -6.20 7.50
CA LEU A 8 6.43 -5.91 6.84
C LEU A 8 5.32 -6.90 7.23
N ASN A 9 5.66 -8.18 7.45
CA ASN A 9 4.68 -9.23 7.79
C ASN A 9 4.14 -9.10 9.22
N LYS A 10 4.82 -8.32 10.08
CA LYS A 10 4.40 -8.08 11.47
C LYS A 10 3.65 -6.76 11.63
N LEU A 11 3.51 -5.97 10.57
CA LEU A 11 2.80 -4.70 10.62
C LEU A 11 1.29 -4.90 10.51
N PRO A 12 0.48 -4.04 11.17
CA PRO A 12 -0.96 -4.15 11.11
C PRO A 12 -1.49 -3.92 9.70
N ARG A 13 -2.62 -4.56 9.41
CA ARG A 13 -3.33 -4.47 8.13
C ARG A 13 -4.57 -3.62 8.25
N ARG A 14 -4.84 -2.81 7.24
CA ARG A 14 -6.06 -2.00 7.18
C ARG A 14 -7.25 -2.88 6.80
N ARG A 15 -8.32 -2.85 7.60
CA ARG A 15 -9.49 -3.74 7.41
C ARG A 15 -10.23 -3.52 6.10
N THR A 16 -10.18 -2.32 5.53
CA THR A 16 -10.96 -1.94 4.34
C THR A 16 -10.36 -2.41 3.02
N ASP A 17 -9.07 -2.70 2.95
CA ASP A 17 -8.36 -3.03 1.70
C ASP A 17 -7.08 -3.85 1.89
N GLY A 18 -6.81 -4.37 3.09
CA GLY A 18 -5.63 -5.20 3.36
C GLY A 18 -4.29 -4.47 3.31
N ALA A 19 -4.28 -3.14 3.12
CA ALA A 19 -3.04 -2.38 3.00
C ALA A 19 -2.20 -2.48 4.29
N ILE A 20 -0.87 -2.60 4.14
CA ILE A 20 0.05 -2.59 5.29
C ILE A 20 0.12 -1.17 5.84
N ILE A 21 -0.08 -1.03 7.14
CA ILE A 21 -0.05 0.26 7.82
C ILE A 21 1.36 0.50 8.37
N ILE A 22 2.05 1.52 7.87
CA ILE A 22 3.31 2.00 8.42
C ILE A 22 3.05 3.31 9.17
N ARG A 23 3.40 3.34 10.47
CA ARG A 23 3.32 4.53 11.31
C ARG A 23 4.45 5.50 10.99
N CYS A 24 4.12 6.76 10.70
CA CYS A 24 5.09 7.78 10.29
C CYS A 24 5.69 8.57 11.46
N ARG A 25 5.02 8.62 12.61
CA ARG A 25 5.37 9.46 13.76
C ARG A 25 5.07 8.75 15.08
N ASP A 26 5.74 9.16 16.14
CA ASP A 26 5.48 8.68 17.49
C ASP A 26 4.05 9.03 17.94
N SER A 27 3.48 8.17 18.77
CA SER A 27 2.18 8.34 19.40
C SER A 27 2.14 7.60 20.75
N PRO A 28 1.15 7.84 21.61
CA PRO A 28 0.97 7.04 22.83
C PRO A 28 0.86 5.54 22.56
N ALA A 29 0.36 5.15 21.38
CA ALA A 29 0.22 3.75 20.95
C ALA A 29 1.53 3.13 20.42
N GLY A 30 2.63 3.89 20.32
CA GLY A 30 3.93 3.36 19.90
C GLY A 30 4.74 4.29 19.01
N LYS A 31 6.00 3.88 18.77
CA LYS A 31 7.00 4.60 17.98
C LYS A 31 6.74 4.54 16.47
N GLY A 32 7.05 5.61 15.76
CA GLY A 32 7.06 5.64 14.30
C GLY A 32 8.12 4.71 13.72
N ALA A 33 7.89 4.21 12.51
CA ALA A 33 8.87 3.43 11.77
C ALA A 33 9.92 4.35 11.13
N VAL A 34 11.16 3.89 11.10
CA VAL A 34 12.23 4.52 10.32
C VAL A 34 12.22 3.90 8.94
N PHE A 35 11.82 4.67 7.93
CA PHE A 35 11.72 4.18 6.56
C PHE A 35 12.00 5.23 5.49
N LYS A 36 12.39 4.76 4.31
CA LYS A 36 12.47 5.53 3.06
C LYS A 36 11.69 4.79 1.97
N LEU A 37 10.70 5.46 1.39
CA LEU A 37 10.00 4.97 0.20
C LEU A 37 10.51 5.75 -1.01
N ASN A 38 11.16 5.04 -1.93
CA ASN A 38 11.52 5.56 -3.24
C ASN A 38 10.34 5.29 -4.20
N ALA A 39 9.49 6.31 -4.36
CA ALA A 39 8.30 6.30 -5.21
C ALA A 39 8.01 7.72 -5.74
N THR A 40 7.29 7.80 -6.86
CA THR A 40 6.85 9.06 -7.48
C THR A 40 5.49 9.46 -6.90
N GLN A 41 5.29 10.75 -6.63
CA GLN A 41 3.98 11.28 -6.25
C GLN A 41 3.03 11.22 -7.43
N ALA A 42 1.83 10.64 -7.23
CA ALA A 42 0.77 10.63 -8.21
C ALA A 42 -0.40 11.50 -7.73
N GLY A 43 -1.27 11.90 -8.66
CA GLY A 43 -2.42 12.73 -8.34
C GLY A 43 -3.36 12.11 -7.30
N PRO A 44 -4.16 12.94 -6.61
CA PRO A 44 -5.18 12.44 -5.69
C PRO A 44 -6.23 11.63 -6.46
N LEU A 45 -6.67 10.53 -5.88
CA LEU A 45 -7.75 9.70 -6.39
C LEU A 45 -8.89 9.65 -5.38
N MET A 46 -10.12 9.88 -5.84
CA MET A 46 -11.32 9.60 -5.06
C MET A 46 -11.76 8.16 -5.32
N ILE A 47 -11.91 7.38 -4.26
CA ILE A 47 -12.45 6.02 -4.37
C ILE A 47 -13.74 5.90 -3.57
N LYS A 48 -14.68 5.11 -4.09
CA LYS A 48 -15.91 4.75 -3.40
C LYS A 48 -15.64 3.50 -2.54
N ARG A 49 -16.05 3.55 -1.28
CA ARG A 49 -16.03 2.45 -0.31
C ARG A 49 -17.47 2.13 0.09
N SER A 50 -17.66 1.01 0.78
CA SER A 50 -18.96 0.64 1.35
C SER A 50 -19.50 1.70 2.32
N ASN A 51 -18.61 2.41 3.03
CA ASN A 51 -18.93 3.41 4.04
C ASN A 51 -18.72 4.87 3.58
N GLY A 52 -18.66 5.13 2.27
CA GLY A 52 -18.55 6.49 1.74
C GLY A 52 -17.42 6.66 0.72
N TYR A 53 -16.79 7.84 0.70
CA TYR A 53 -15.71 8.15 -0.24
C TYR A 53 -14.40 8.40 0.52
N GLU A 54 -13.29 7.93 -0.06
CA GLU A 54 -11.95 8.11 0.49
C GLU A 54 -11.05 8.82 -0.52
N ARG A 55 -10.35 9.87 -0.08
CA ARG A 55 -9.31 10.53 -0.89
C ARG A 55 -7.97 9.87 -0.64
N GLN A 56 -7.37 9.32 -1.70
CA GLN A 56 -6.04 8.73 -1.67
C GLN A 56 -5.04 9.62 -2.39
N TRP A 57 -3.98 10.02 -1.72
CA TRP A 57 -2.80 10.63 -2.32
C TRP A 57 -1.79 9.52 -2.61
N ARG A 58 -1.69 9.11 -3.88
CA ARG A 58 -1.00 7.88 -4.28
C ARG A 58 0.49 8.08 -4.55
N TYR A 59 1.24 6.99 -4.41
CA TYR A 59 2.64 6.89 -4.76
C TYR A 59 2.82 5.72 -5.75
N THR A 60 3.58 5.95 -6.81
CA THR A 60 3.80 4.96 -7.88
C THR A 60 5.27 4.56 -7.98
N CYS A 61 5.51 3.35 -8.48
CA CYS A 61 6.85 2.89 -8.82
C CYS A 61 7.43 3.79 -9.92
N PRO A 62 8.64 4.36 -9.75
CA PRO A 62 9.23 5.27 -10.75
C PRO A 62 9.62 4.56 -12.06
N ARG A 63 9.61 3.22 -12.10
CA ARG A 63 10.00 2.43 -13.28
C ARG A 63 8.81 2.01 -14.14
N CYS A 64 7.73 1.56 -13.51
CA CYS A 64 6.57 0.97 -14.19
C CYS A 64 5.25 1.69 -13.89
N SER A 65 5.26 2.77 -13.10
CA SER A 65 4.08 3.54 -12.71
C SER A 65 3.02 2.77 -11.90
N LEU A 66 3.31 1.53 -11.49
CA LEU A 66 2.44 0.73 -10.63
C LEU A 66 2.16 1.46 -9.30
N PRO A 67 0.91 1.60 -8.85
CA PRO A 67 0.61 2.12 -7.51
C PRO A 67 1.20 1.22 -6.43
N VAL A 68 1.99 1.79 -5.51
CA VAL A 68 2.66 1.03 -4.45
C VAL A 68 2.23 1.43 -3.04
N ALA A 69 1.79 2.67 -2.86
CA ALA A 69 1.34 3.16 -1.57
C ALA A 69 0.39 4.35 -1.73
N TYR A 70 -0.26 4.74 -0.64
CA TYR A 70 -1.03 5.97 -0.56
C TYR A 70 -1.08 6.50 0.88
N GLN A 71 -1.56 7.73 1.03
CA GLN A 71 -1.91 8.34 2.30
C GLN A 71 -3.23 9.12 2.16
N ASN A 72 -3.88 9.39 3.28
CA ASN A 72 -5.18 10.10 3.33
C ASN A 72 -5.04 11.62 3.46
N VAL A 73 -3.81 12.14 3.45
CA VAL A 73 -3.51 13.57 3.53
C VAL A 73 -2.61 13.99 2.36
N PRO A 74 -2.58 15.27 1.96
CA PRO A 74 -1.73 15.73 0.85
C PRO A 74 -0.25 15.41 1.03
N HIS A 75 0.47 15.29 -0.08
CA HIS A 75 1.94 15.15 -0.12
C HIS A 75 2.65 16.25 0.69
N PRO A 76 3.91 16.04 1.12
CA PRO A 76 4.81 14.93 0.83
C PRO A 76 4.59 13.69 1.71
N ILE A 77 5.42 12.67 1.51
CA ILE A 77 5.41 11.46 2.34
C ILE A 77 5.64 11.80 3.81
N LYS A 78 4.96 11.08 4.71
CA LYS A 78 4.98 11.30 6.17
C LYS A 78 4.34 12.61 6.66
N SER A 79 3.60 13.32 5.80
CA SER A 79 2.77 14.46 6.23
C SER A 79 1.59 14.02 7.12
N GLY A 80 1.15 12.76 6.99
CA GLY A 80 0.13 12.13 7.84
C GLY A 80 0.69 11.17 8.89
N PRO A 81 -0.17 10.64 9.78
CA PRO A 81 0.23 9.70 10.81
C PRO A 81 0.61 8.32 10.26
N TYR A 82 0.08 7.95 9.10
CA TYR A 82 0.27 6.65 8.47
C TYR A 82 0.54 6.79 6.98
N ILE A 83 1.28 5.82 6.44
CA ILE A 83 1.28 5.49 5.02
C ILE A 83 0.78 4.06 4.86
N TYR A 84 0.00 3.84 3.80
CA TYR A 84 -0.63 2.56 3.49
C TYR A 84 0.07 1.97 2.27
N VAL A 85 0.73 0.83 2.44
CA VAL A 85 1.35 0.09 1.33
C VAL A 85 0.29 -0.85 0.75
N ILE A 86 0.08 -0.76 -0.56
CA ILE A 86 -0.94 -1.52 -1.27
C ILE A 86 -0.63 -3.02 -1.16
N TRP A 87 -1.68 -3.83 -0.97
CA TRP A 87 -1.55 -5.27 -0.89
C TRP A 87 -1.01 -5.85 -2.21
N GLY A 88 -0.12 -6.85 -2.13
CA GLY A 88 0.57 -7.39 -3.31
C GLY A 88 1.62 -6.48 -3.95
N ALA A 89 1.80 -5.22 -3.49
CA ALA A 89 2.74 -4.30 -4.16
C ALA A 89 4.21 -4.46 -3.73
N MET A 90 4.48 -5.00 -2.54
CA MET A 90 5.84 -5.11 -1.98
C MET A 90 6.03 -6.37 -1.12
N THR A 91 7.23 -6.93 -1.14
CA THR A 91 7.67 -8.06 -0.30
C THR A 91 9.01 -7.74 0.36
N MET A 92 9.33 -8.48 1.42
CA MET A 92 10.65 -8.46 2.08
C MET A 92 11.75 -9.07 1.21
N MET A 93 11.42 -9.89 0.20
CA MET A 93 12.39 -10.55 -0.67
C MET A 93 12.68 -9.71 -1.93
N GLN A 94 13.89 -9.20 -2.05
CA GLN A 94 14.29 -8.42 -3.22
C GLN A 94 14.26 -9.27 -4.50
N GLY A 95 13.73 -8.69 -5.59
CA GLY A 95 13.66 -9.36 -6.90
C GLY A 95 12.59 -10.45 -6.99
N LYS A 96 11.77 -10.64 -5.96
CA LYS A 96 10.61 -11.52 -5.98
C LYS A 96 9.33 -10.72 -6.02
N VAL A 97 8.35 -11.23 -6.74
CA VAL A 97 6.98 -10.70 -6.71
C VAL A 97 6.30 -11.27 -5.46
N PRO A 98 5.56 -10.47 -4.68
CA PRO A 98 4.74 -10.98 -3.58
C PRO A 98 3.74 -12.01 -4.10
N GLN A 99 3.47 -13.08 -3.33
CA GLN A 99 2.47 -14.08 -3.74
C GLN A 99 1.09 -13.44 -3.89
N GLU A 100 0.84 -12.42 -3.07
CA GLU A 100 -0.44 -11.75 -2.94
C GLU A 100 -0.68 -10.75 -4.08
N ALA A 101 0.29 -10.60 -4.99
CA ALA A 101 0.11 -9.93 -6.27
C ALA A 101 -0.76 -10.74 -7.25
N TRP A 102 -0.83 -12.06 -7.06
CA TRP A 102 -1.57 -13.00 -7.91
C TRP A 102 -2.92 -13.40 -7.28
N GLU A 103 -3.22 -12.94 -6.06
CA GLU A 103 -4.50 -13.21 -5.40
C GLU A 103 -5.65 -12.62 -6.24
N GLY A 104 -6.62 -13.48 -6.61
CA GLY A 104 -7.78 -13.12 -7.43
C GLY A 104 -7.63 -13.37 -8.92
N GLU A 105 -6.47 -13.85 -9.41
CA GLU A 105 -6.30 -14.25 -10.82
C GLU A 105 -7.02 -15.57 -11.15
N ASP A 106 -7.17 -16.47 -10.18
CA ASP A 106 -7.84 -17.76 -10.36
C ASP A 106 -9.35 -17.61 -10.60
N GLU A 107 -9.99 -16.59 -10.00
CA GLU A 107 -11.42 -16.29 -10.19
C GLU A 107 -11.76 -15.82 -11.61
N VAL A 108 -10.77 -15.40 -12.40
CA VAL A 108 -10.95 -14.90 -13.77
C VAL A 108 -10.99 -16.04 -14.79
N HIS A 109 -10.34 -17.18 -14.50
CA HIS A 109 -10.27 -18.31 -15.44
C HIS A 109 -11.49 -19.24 -15.34
N GLU A 110 -12.08 -19.42 -14.16
CA GLU A 110 -13.29 -20.26 -14.01
C GLU A 110 -14.53 -19.68 -14.71
N GLY A 111 -14.55 -18.37 -15.01
CA GLY A 111 -15.64 -17.70 -15.74
C GLY A 111 -15.52 -17.73 -17.27
N MET A 112 -14.45 -18.28 -17.84
CA MET A 112 -14.24 -18.37 -19.30
C MET A 112 -14.48 -19.78 -19.86
N ASP A 113 -14.61 -20.81 -19.00
CA ASP A 113 -14.89 -22.19 -19.40
C ASP A 113 -16.39 -22.54 -19.44
N GLU A 114 -17.29 -21.60 -19.11
CA GLU A 114 -18.75 -21.76 -19.17
C GLU A 114 -19.44 -20.94 -20.29
N ALA A 115 -18.70 -20.47 -21.31
CA ALA A 115 -19.25 -19.72 -22.45
C ALA A 115 -19.21 -20.49 -23.78
#